data_AF-A0A1Q6SFZ7-F1
#
_entry.id   AF-A0A1Q6SFZ7-F1
#
_cell.length_a   1.000
_cell.length_b   1.000
_cell.length_c   1.000
_cell.angle_alpha   90.00
_cell.angle_beta   90.00
_cell.angle_gamma   90.00
#
_symmetry.space_group_name_H-M   'P 1'
#
loop_
_entity.id
_entity.type
_entity.pdbx_description
1 polymer ?
#
loop_
_entity_poly.entity_id
_entity_poly.type
_entity_poly.pdbx_seq_one_letter_code
_entity_poly.pdbx_strand_id
1 'polypeptide(L)'
;MKLSEALSERSDIAKRIDRLYDRLVNNAKVQEGENPAEDPEALIAELNGLTERMTELVTRINLTNAATVSDGETVTALIARRDCMTKKINILRGFLDEASSTVSRGMRSEIKIKSTVNVREYQKLLDELSKELRTLDVRLQGLNFTTELL
;
A
#
# COMPACT_ATOMS: atom_id res chain seq x y z
N MET A 1 3.95 -16.19 -15.96
CA MET A 1 3.97 -14.76 -15.56
C MET A 1 4.38 -14.76 -14.12
N LYS A 2 5.43 -14.03 -13.76
CA LYS A 2 5.85 -13.90 -12.36
C LYS A 2 4.81 -13.12 -11.57
N LEU A 3 4.70 -13.43 -10.28
CA LEU A 3 3.84 -12.69 -9.37
C LEU A 3 4.15 -11.18 -9.37
N SER A 4 5.43 -10.81 -9.49
CA SER A 4 5.86 -9.41 -9.65
C SER A 4 5.28 -8.72 -10.89
N GLU A 5 5.24 -9.42 -12.03
CA GLU A 5 4.69 -8.90 -13.28
C GLU A 5 3.18 -8.71 -13.15
N ALA A 6 2.49 -9.67 -12.54
CA ALA A 6 1.06 -9.60 -12.27
C ALA A 6 0.70 -8.42 -11.36
N LEU A 7 1.50 -8.16 -10.32
CA LEU A 7 1.33 -7.03 -9.41
C LEU A 7 1.52 -5.69 -10.12
N SER A 8 2.51 -5.59 -11.02
CA SER A 8 2.72 -4.40 -11.86
C SER A 8 1.57 -4.18 -12.82
N GLU A 9 1.15 -5.23 -13.55
CA GLU A 9 0.02 -5.15 -14.48
C GLU A 9 -1.27 -4.71 -13.75
N ARG A 10 -1.55 -5.29 -12.58
CA ARG A 10 -2.68 -4.89 -11.73
C ARG A 10 -2.61 -3.40 -11.36
N SER A 11 -1.42 -2.89 -11.00
CA SER A 11 -1.26 -1.47 -10.66
C SER A 11 -1.49 -0.56 -11.86
N ASP A 12 -1.07 -0.97 -13.06
CA ASP A 12 -1.23 -0.15 -14.26
C ASP A 12 -2.66 -0.18 -14.77
N ILE A 13 -3.35 -1.33 -14.69
CA ILE A 13 -4.77 -1.44 -14.99
C ILE A 13 -5.59 -0.56 -14.04
N ALA A 14 -5.30 -0.56 -12.73
CA ALA A 14 -5.99 0.30 -11.77
C ALA A 14 -5.89 1.79 -12.17
N LYS A 15 -4.68 2.27 -12.49
CA LYS A 15 -4.47 3.66 -12.95
C LYS A 15 -5.21 3.96 -14.26
N ARG A 16 -5.31 2.99 -15.18
CA ARG A 16 -6.05 3.17 -16.43
C ARG A 16 -7.55 3.28 -16.19
N ILE A 17 -8.09 2.45 -15.30
CA ILE A 17 -9.49 2.53 -14.85
C ILE A 17 -9.76 3.90 -14.22
N ASP A 18 -8.88 4.38 -13.34
CA ASP A 18 -9.04 5.71 -12.72
C ASP A 18 -9.07 6.83 -13.77
N ARG A 19 -8.24 6.75 -14.81
CA ARG A 19 -8.23 7.74 -15.92
C ARG A 19 -9.49 7.66 -16.80
N LEU A 20 -10.10 6.48 -16.93
CA LEU A 20 -11.33 6.32 -17.71
C LEU A 20 -12.49 7.07 -17.07
N TYR A 21 -12.50 7.23 -15.74
CA TYR A 21 -13.51 8.03 -15.06
C TYR A 21 -13.58 9.45 -15.62
N ASP A 22 -12.45 10.17 -15.62
CA ASP A 22 -12.40 11.55 -16.11
C ASP A 22 -12.75 11.63 -17.60
N ARG A 23 -12.25 10.69 -18.42
CA ARG A 23 -12.54 10.63 -19.87
C ARG A 23 -14.04 10.42 -20.13
N LEU A 24 -14.68 9.51 -19.40
CA LEU A 24 -16.12 9.26 -19.52
C LEU A 24 -16.94 10.46 -19.07
N VAL A 25 -16.59 11.08 -17.95
CA VAL A 25 -17.28 12.28 -17.43
C VAL A 25 -17.19 13.43 -18.43
N ASN A 26 -16.02 13.67 -19.00
CA ASN A 26 -15.81 14.74 -19.99
C ASN A 26 -16.58 14.52 -21.29
N ASN A 27 -16.90 13.28 -21.65
CA ASN A 27 -17.63 12.92 -22.86
C ASN A 27 -19.10 12.52 -22.59
N ALA A 28 -19.59 12.72 -21.37
CA ALA A 28 -20.94 12.28 -20.97
C ALA A 28 -22.07 13.10 -21.60
N LYS A 29 -21.79 14.36 -22.00
CA LYS A 29 -22.76 15.29 -22.59
C LYS A 29 -22.05 16.19 -23.59
N VAL A 30 -22.77 16.59 -24.63
CA VAL A 30 -22.34 17.56 -25.64
C VAL A 30 -23.47 18.53 -25.94
N GLN A 31 -23.17 19.66 -26.56
CA GLN A 31 -24.21 20.58 -27.04
C GLN A 31 -24.92 19.99 -28.27
N GLU A 32 -26.11 20.51 -28.56
CA GLU A 32 -26.86 20.10 -29.76
C GLU A 32 -26.04 20.38 -31.03
N GLY A 33 -25.85 19.35 -31.85
CA GLY A 33 -25.07 19.43 -33.09
C GLY A 33 -23.56 19.22 -32.94
N GLU A 34 -23.06 19.00 -31.71
CA GLU A 34 -21.65 18.66 -31.46
C GLU A 34 -21.45 17.15 -31.30
N ASN A 35 -20.21 16.69 -31.51
CA ASN A 35 -19.79 15.32 -31.22
C ASN A 35 -18.87 15.32 -29.99
N PRO A 36 -18.89 14.24 -29.18
CA PRO A 36 -17.94 14.11 -28.07
C PRO A 36 -16.51 13.99 -28.62
N ALA A 37 -15.53 14.39 -27.80
CA ALA A 37 -14.12 14.34 -28.17
C ALA A 37 -13.61 12.88 -28.30
N GLU A 38 -14.20 11.97 -27.53
CA GLU A 38 -13.97 10.54 -27.58
C GLU A 38 -15.31 9.79 -27.62
N ASP A 39 -15.35 8.62 -28.24
CA ASP A 39 -16.55 7.78 -28.28
C ASP A 39 -16.85 7.15 -26.90
N PRO A 40 -17.95 7.53 -26.21
CA PRO A 40 -18.28 6.99 -24.90
C PRO A 40 -18.48 5.47 -24.90
N GLU A 41 -19.02 4.89 -25.97
CA GLU A 41 -19.25 3.44 -26.07
C GLU A 41 -17.92 2.67 -26.15
N ALA A 42 -16.95 3.20 -26.89
CA ALA A 42 -15.60 2.65 -26.92
C ALA A 42 -14.90 2.75 -25.56
N LEU A 43 -15.09 3.86 -24.83
CA LEU A 43 -14.56 4.02 -23.47
C LEU A 43 -15.18 3.05 -22.47
N ILE A 44 -16.49 2.79 -22.58
CA ILE A 44 -17.19 1.79 -21.76
C ILE A 44 -16.68 0.38 -22.08
N ALA A 45 -16.49 0.05 -23.36
CA ALA A 45 -15.92 -1.22 -23.76
C ALA A 45 -14.48 -1.40 -23.23
N GLU A 46 -13.65 -0.35 -23.25
CA GLU A 46 -12.32 -0.36 -22.63
C GLU A 46 -12.41 -0.63 -21.12
N LEU A 47 -13.33 0.04 -20.41
CA LEU A 47 -13.55 -0.15 -18.97
C LEU A 47 -13.95 -1.60 -18.65
N ASN A 48 -14.87 -2.18 -19.42
CA ASN A 48 -15.31 -3.56 -19.24
C ASN A 48 -14.13 -4.54 -19.41
N GLY A 49 -13.35 -4.42 -20.48
CA GLY A 49 -12.19 -5.28 -20.69
C GLY A 49 -11.13 -5.14 -19.59
N LEU A 50 -10.88 -3.92 -19.11
CA LEU A 50 -9.93 -3.69 -18.02
C LEU A 50 -10.41 -4.25 -16.69
N THR A 51 -11.69 -4.13 -16.37
CA THR A 51 -12.26 -4.64 -15.12
C THR A 51 -12.32 -6.17 -15.09
N GLU A 52 -12.60 -6.81 -16.23
CA GLU A 52 -12.48 -8.27 -16.38
C GLU A 52 -11.03 -8.75 -16.15
N ARG A 53 -10.05 -8.11 -16.81
CA ARG A 53 -8.64 -8.44 -16.64
C ARG A 53 -8.15 -8.19 -15.20
N MET A 54 -8.59 -7.10 -14.59
CA MET A 54 -8.31 -6.79 -13.18
C MET A 54 -8.83 -7.90 -12.26
N THR A 55 -10.05 -8.39 -12.52
CA THR A 55 -10.68 -9.46 -11.74
C THR A 55 -9.89 -10.76 -11.84
N GLU A 56 -9.47 -11.14 -13.06
CA GLU A 56 -8.61 -12.30 -13.28
C GLU A 56 -7.31 -12.19 -12.49
N LEU A 57 -6.58 -11.07 -12.64
CA LEU A 57 -5.30 -10.86 -11.97
C LEU A 57 -5.43 -10.89 -10.45
N VAL A 58 -6.42 -10.18 -9.89
CA VAL A 58 -6.64 -10.15 -8.44
C VAL A 58 -6.93 -11.56 -7.91
N THR A 59 -7.75 -12.33 -8.61
CA THR A 59 -8.08 -13.71 -8.22
C THR A 59 -6.84 -14.58 -8.20
N ARG A 60 -6.08 -14.58 -9.30
CA ARG A 60 -4.87 -15.40 -9.45
C ARG A 60 -3.77 -15.01 -8.45
N ILE A 61 -3.58 -13.71 -8.22
CA ILE A 61 -2.65 -13.18 -7.21
C ILE A 61 -3.02 -13.69 -5.82
N ASN A 62 -4.30 -13.60 -5.45
CA ASN A 62 -4.76 -14.03 -4.13
C ASN A 62 -4.59 -15.54 -3.94
N LEU A 63 -4.93 -16.34 -4.95
CA LEU A 63 -4.73 -17.79 -4.93
C LEU A 63 -3.25 -18.14 -4.81
N THR A 64 -2.39 -17.47 -5.58
CA THR A 64 -0.93 -17.67 -5.55
C THR A 64 -0.36 -17.31 -4.18
N ASN A 65 -0.78 -16.18 -3.58
CA ASN A 65 -0.34 -15.76 -2.25
C ASN A 65 -0.77 -16.73 -1.15
N ALA A 66 -1.98 -17.29 -1.27
CA ALA A 66 -2.49 -18.27 -0.31
C ALA A 66 -1.78 -19.63 -0.43
N ALA A 67 -1.40 -20.03 -1.64
CA ALA A 67 -0.73 -21.31 -1.90
C ALA A 67 0.79 -21.28 -1.68
N THR A 68 1.42 -20.11 -1.83
CA THR A 68 2.89 -19.97 -1.73
C THR A 68 3.30 -19.90 -0.26
N VAL A 69 4.13 -20.84 0.18
CA VAL A 69 4.64 -20.94 1.55
C VAL A 69 6.13 -20.61 1.59
N SER A 70 6.54 -19.85 2.60
CA SER A 70 7.92 -19.53 2.89
C SER A 70 8.12 -19.62 4.41
N ASP A 71 9.15 -20.34 4.87
CA ASP A 71 9.44 -20.63 6.29
C ASP A 71 8.22 -21.03 7.13
N GLY A 72 7.32 -21.84 6.55
CA GLY A 72 6.12 -22.33 7.24
C GLY A 72 4.94 -21.36 7.29
N GLU A 73 5.07 -20.14 6.74
CA GLU A 73 3.98 -19.16 6.62
C GLU A 73 3.59 -18.94 5.15
N THR A 74 2.30 -18.72 4.88
CA THR A 74 1.85 -18.33 3.54
C THR A 74 2.27 -16.90 3.23
N VAL A 75 2.43 -16.55 1.95
CA VAL A 75 2.66 -15.15 1.53
C VAL A 75 1.55 -14.24 2.05
N THR A 76 0.30 -14.71 2.05
CA THR A 76 -0.83 -13.98 2.66
C THR A 76 -0.60 -13.65 4.14
N ALA A 77 -0.12 -14.62 4.94
CA ALA A 77 0.20 -14.39 6.35
C ALA A 77 1.38 -13.42 6.54
N LEU A 78 2.41 -13.53 5.69
CA LEU A 78 3.56 -12.62 5.69
C LEU A 78 3.14 -11.18 5.37
N ILE A 79 2.23 -10.97 4.40
CA ILE A 79 1.67 -9.65 4.09
C ILE A 79 0.91 -9.10 5.30
N ALA A 80 0.04 -9.89 5.92
CA ALA A 80 -0.72 -9.46 7.09
C ALA A 80 0.20 -9.06 8.26
N ARG A 81 1.27 -9.82 8.48
CA ARG A 81 2.30 -9.50 9.49
C ARG A 81 3.01 -8.19 9.17
N ARG A 82 3.41 -7.99 7.90
CA ARG A 82 4.02 -6.74 7.44
C ARG A 82 3.11 -5.54 7.68
N ASP A 83 1.84 -5.64 7.32
CA ASP A 83 0.88 -4.53 7.45
C ASP A 83 0.66 -4.17 8.94
N CYS A 84 0.51 -5.18 9.80
CA CYS A 84 0.39 -4.97 11.25
C CYS A 84 1.66 -4.36 11.86
N MET A 85 2.85 -4.85 11.46
CA MET A 85 4.13 -4.29 11.91
C MET A 85 4.30 -2.85 11.47
N THR A 86 3.99 -2.54 10.20
CA THR A 86 4.04 -1.17 9.65
C THR A 86 3.16 -0.24 10.46
N LYS A 87 1.90 -0.64 10.74
CA LYS A 87 0.98 0.15 11.55
C LYS A 87 1.52 0.39 12.97
N LYS A 88 2.02 -0.67 13.63
CA LYS A 88 2.60 -0.57 14.98
C LYS A 88 3.80 0.38 15.02
N ILE A 89 4.72 0.24 14.06
CA ILE A 89 5.92 1.08 13.94
C ILE A 89 5.53 2.54 13.72
N ASN A 90 4.57 2.83 12.85
CA ASN A 90 4.13 4.20 12.58
C ASN A 90 3.51 4.86 13.82
N ILE A 91 2.68 4.13 14.57
CA ILE A 91 2.08 4.63 15.82
C ILE A 91 3.17 4.88 16.87
N LEU A 92 4.07 3.93 17.08
CA LEU A 92 5.17 4.07 18.05
C LEU A 92 6.10 5.22 17.68
N ARG A 93 6.40 5.41 16.40
CA ARG A 93 7.22 6.52 15.92
C ARG A 93 6.58 7.86 16.28
N GLY A 94 5.31 8.08 15.88
CA GLY A 94 4.61 9.33 16.20
C GLY A 94 4.47 9.58 17.70
N PHE A 95 4.23 8.52 18.49
CA PHE A 95 4.23 8.62 19.95
C PHE A 95 5.59 9.04 20.51
N LEU A 96 6.69 8.47 20.01
CA LEU A 96 8.04 8.80 20.48
C LEU A 96 8.50 10.19 20.03
N ASP A 97 8.09 10.62 18.84
CA ASP A 97 8.36 11.97 18.34
C ASP A 97 7.77 13.00 19.33
N GLU A 98 6.50 12.84 19.71
CA GLU A 98 5.84 13.69 20.72
C GLU A 98 6.47 13.54 22.11
N ALA A 99 6.71 12.30 22.55
CA ALA A 99 7.29 12.02 23.86
C ALA A 99 8.73 12.56 24.02
N SER A 100 9.43 12.81 22.91
CA SER A 100 10.77 13.41 22.86
C SER A 100 10.76 14.94 22.76
N SER A 101 9.65 15.53 22.29
CA SER A 101 9.47 16.97 22.10
C SER A 101 9.16 17.70 23.41
N THR A 102 10.04 17.59 24.40
CA THR A 102 9.87 18.31 25.67
C THR A 102 10.27 19.79 25.50
N VAL A 103 9.30 20.69 25.69
CA VAL A 103 9.49 22.15 25.57
C VAL A 103 10.53 22.66 26.58
N SER A 104 11.48 23.47 26.10
CA SER A 104 12.45 24.16 26.96
C SER A 104 11.81 25.32 27.69
N ARG A 105 12.18 25.52 28.95
CA ARG A 105 11.60 26.57 29.81
C ARG A 105 12.34 27.89 29.66
N GLY A 106 11.59 28.99 29.69
CA GLY A 106 12.13 30.36 29.73
C GLY A 106 12.35 30.86 31.16
N MET A 107 11.52 30.43 32.13
CA MET A 107 11.59 30.88 33.52
C MET A 107 11.50 29.73 34.54
N ARG A 108 12.12 29.92 35.72
CA ARG A 108 12.17 28.93 36.83
C ARG A 108 10.83 28.67 37.53
N SER A 109 9.79 29.46 37.29
CA SER A 109 8.43 29.27 37.83
C SER A 109 7.51 28.38 36.99
N GLU A 110 7.79 28.16 35.70
CA GLU A 110 6.97 27.32 34.80
C GLU A 110 6.90 25.83 35.20
N ILE A 111 5.86 25.10 34.78
CA ILE A 111 5.74 23.66 35.04
C ILE A 111 6.59 22.88 34.04
N LYS A 112 7.38 21.90 34.52
CA LYS A 112 8.23 21.07 33.66
C LYS A 112 7.40 19.95 33.02
N ILE A 113 7.33 19.95 31.69
CA ILE A 113 6.81 18.82 30.91
C ILE A 113 7.88 17.73 30.88
N LYS A 114 7.48 16.49 31.19
CA LYS A 114 8.36 15.32 31.15
C LYS A 114 7.70 14.25 30.29
N SER A 115 8.53 13.48 29.59
CA SER A 115 8.07 12.27 28.93
C SER A 115 7.51 11.28 29.96
N THR A 116 6.42 10.61 29.61
CA THR A 116 5.82 9.55 30.42
C THR A 116 6.50 8.19 30.22
N VAL A 117 7.44 8.10 29.28
CA VAL A 117 8.14 6.87 28.90
C VAL A 117 9.65 7.09 28.80
N ASN A 118 10.41 5.99 28.84
CA ASN A 118 11.83 6.02 28.54
C ASN A 118 12.04 6.05 27.02
N VAL A 119 12.10 7.25 26.45
CA VAL A 119 12.25 7.47 25.00
C VAL A 119 13.41 6.67 24.41
N ARG A 120 14.55 6.57 25.12
CA ARG A 120 15.75 5.88 24.65
C ARG A 120 15.54 4.37 24.48
N GLU A 121 14.85 3.73 25.42
CA GLU A 121 14.57 2.29 25.35
C GLU A 121 13.57 1.97 24.24
N TYR A 122 12.52 2.78 24.12
CA TYR A 122 11.52 2.59 23.08
C TYR A 122 12.06 2.92 21.67
N GLN A 123 13.01 3.85 21.54
CA GLN A 123 13.72 4.09 20.28
C GLN A 123 14.51 2.85 19.84
N LYS A 124 15.25 2.20 20.75
CA LYS A 124 15.96 0.94 20.44
C LYS A 124 14.99 -0.16 19.99
N LEU A 125 13.85 -0.30 20.67
CA LEU A 125 12.81 -1.24 20.27
C LEU A 125 12.26 -0.92 18.88
N LEU A 126 12.04 0.37 18.59
CA LEU A 126 11.56 0.83 17.29
C LEU A 126 12.57 0.53 16.17
N ASP A 127 13.87 0.67 16.44
CA ASP A 127 14.94 0.37 15.49
C ASP A 127 14.97 -1.13 15.15
N GLU A 128 14.87 -2.02 16.15
CA GLU A 128 14.80 -3.47 15.92
C GLU A 128 13.54 -3.85 15.13
N LEU A 129 12.36 -3.33 15.51
CA LEU A 129 11.12 -3.58 14.76
C LEU A 129 11.23 -3.09 13.30
N SER A 130 11.88 -1.94 13.08
CA SER A 130 12.10 -1.40 11.74
C SER A 130 13.04 -2.28 10.90
N LYS A 131 14.06 -2.87 11.53
CA LYS A 131 14.96 -3.83 10.89
C LYS A 131 14.25 -5.14 10.53
N GLU A 132 13.43 -5.66 11.44
CA GLU A 132 12.60 -6.84 11.17
C GLU A 132 11.64 -6.60 10.00
N LEU A 133 10.97 -5.44 9.97
CA LEU A 133 10.08 -5.06 8.88
C LEU A 133 10.80 -5.03 7.52
N ARG A 134 11.98 -4.38 7.46
CA ARG A 134 12.80 -4.35 6.23
C ARG A 134 13.19 -5.74 5.75
N THR A 135 13.54 -6.63 6.68
CA THR A 135 13.91 -8.02 6.36
C THR A 135 12.72 -8.77 5.77
N LEU A 136 11.53 -8.60 6.36
CA LEU A 136 10.29 -9.18 5.87
C LEU A 136 9.91 -8.64 4.48
N ASP A 137 10.09 -7.33 4.24
CA ASP A 137 9.82 -6.71 2.95
C ASP A 137 10.75 -7.23 1.84
N VAL A 138 12.05 -7.30 2.10
CA VAL A 138 13.03 -7.86 1.14
C VAL A 138 12.65 -9.29 0.77
N ARG A 139 12.25 -10.08 1.77
CA ARG A 139 11.80 -11.45 1.56
C ARG A 139 10.53 -11.53 0.72
N LEU A 140 9.51 -10.73 1.04
CA LEU A 140 8.27 -10.65 0.25
C LEU A 140 8.56 -10.24 -1.20
N GLN A 141 9.45 -9.28 -1.42
CA GLN A 141 9.86 -8.89 -2.77
C GLN A 141 10.58 -10.02 -3.50
N GLY A 142 11.50 -10.74 -2.82
CA GLY A 142 12.14 -11.92 -3.38
C GLY A 142 11.12 -12.96 -3.85
N LEU A 143 10.11 -13.25 -3.03
CA LEU A 143 9.03 -14.18 -3.37
C LEU A 143 8.24 -13.72 -4.60
N ASN A 144 7.98 -12.42 -4.75
CA ASN A 144 7.29 -11.89 -5.93
C ASN A 144 8.04 -12.20 -7.24
N PHE A 145 9.37 -12.16 -7.24
CA PHE A 145 10.18 -12.43 -8.43
C PHE A 145 10.37 -13.92 -8.72
N THR A 146 10.37 -14.77 -7.69
CA THR A 146 10.62 -16.21 -7.86
C THR A 146 9.34 -17.01 -8.12
N THR A 147 8.19 -16.51 -7.70
CA THR A 147 6.91 -17.23 -7.76
C THR A 147 6.21 -17.04 -9.10
N GLU A 148 5.80 -18.15 -9.73
CA GLU A 148 4.91 -18.12 -10.89
C GLU A 148 3.47 -17.92 -10.45
N LEU A 149 2.74 -17.08 -11.18
CA LEU A 149 1.31 -16.87 -10.98
C LEU A 149 0.55 -18.13 -11.40
N LEU A 150 -0.26 -18.68 -10.48
CA LEU A 150 -1.20 -19.77 -10.74
C LEU A 150 -2.21 -19.39 -11.82
#